data_AF-A0A0M3QU01-F1
#
_entry.id   AF-A0A0M3QU01-F1
#
_cell.length_a   1.000
_cell.length_b   1.000
_cell.length_c   1.000
_cell.angle_alpha   90.00
_cell.angle_beta   90.00
_cell.angle_gamma   90.00
#
_symmetry.space_group_name_H-M   'P 1'
#
loop_
_entity.id
_entity.type
_entity.pdbx_description
1 polymer ?
#
loop_
_entity_poly.entity_id
_entity_poly.type
_entity_poly.pdbx_seq_one_letter_code
_entity_poly.pdbx_strand_id
1 'polypeptide(L)'
;MYNISLDSCVRFRQTYDPNEHQVIINGGGAGCSAHLGYQHSRYQKIHFGGGCIERGVIKHELLHALGFVHMHSDARRDDYVIIEWDNIQEGREHNFERYNNTDVTDFGVEYDYLSVLHYGSHAFSKNGRPTIISKRPDKRFGQRMGLTALDTEKLNRAYCYKQK
;
A
#
# COMPACT_ATOMS: atom_id res chain seq x y z
N MET A 1 -10.09 -1.91 -14.55
CA MET A 1 -9.01 -1.60 -13.58
C MET A 1 -8.96 -0.12 -13.37
N TYR A 2 -8.99 0.32 -12.11
CA TYR A 2 -9.05 1.74 -11.76
C TYR A 2 -7.66 2.40 -11.81
N ASN A 3 -7.63 3.71 -12.00
CA ASN A 3 -6.47 4.59 -12.06
C ASN A 3 -6.67 5.76 -11.12
N ILE A 4 -5.61 6.13 -10.39
CA ILE A 4 -5.65 7.20 -9.38
C ILE A 4 -6.25 8.49 -9.95
N SER A 5 -5.73 9.02 -11.07
CA SER A 5 -6.19 10.30 -11.60
C SER A 5 -7.53 10.28 -12.35
N LEU A 6 -7.99 9.11 -12.82
CA LEU A 6 -9.25 9.01 -13.57
C LEU A 6 -10.43 8.70 -12.67
N ASP A 7 -10.19 7.90 -11.63
CA ASP A 7 -11.23 7.36 -10.74
C ASP A 7 -11.21 8.03 -9.35
N SER A 8 -10.42 9.10 -9.18
CA SER A 8 -10.45 9.96 -8.00
C SER A 8 -10.28 11.44 -8.35
N CYS A 9 -10.23 12.32 -7.36
CA CYS A 9 -9.87 13.73 -7.47
C CYS A 9 -8.35 14.00 -7.36
N VAL A 10 -7.54 13.00 -7.01
CA VAL A 10 -6.08 13.17 -6.90
C VAL A 10 -5.50 13.41 -8.29
N ARG A 11 -4.63 14.42 -8.44
CA ARG A 11 -4.00 14.77 -9.71
C ARG A 11 -2.49 14.85 -9.53
N PHE A 12 -1.76 14.32 -10.52
CA PHE A 12 -0.32 14.48 -10.62
C PHE A 12 -0.04 15.57 -11.65
N ARG A 13 0.76 16.56 -11.25
CA ARG A 13 1.25 17.62 -12.13
C ARG A 13 2.76 17.55 -12.16
N GLN A 14 3.34 17.54 -13.35
CA GLN A 14 4.78 17.67 -13.49
C GLN A 14 5.22 19.08 -13.08
N THR A 15 6.30 19.17 -12.33
CA THR A 15 6.92 20.44 -11.95
C THR A 15 8.42 20.38 -12.11
N TYR A 16 9.01 21.55 -12.36
CA TYR A 16 10.44 21.78 -12.37
C TYR A 16 10.82 22.93 -11.43
N ASP A 17 9.85 23.48 -10.69
CA ASP A 17 10.11 24.52 -9.71
C ASP A 17 10.73 23.88 -8.45
N PRO A 18 11.98 24.17 -8.11
CA PRO A 18 12.62 23.63 -6.92
C PRO A 18 11.99 24.13 -5.60
N ASN A 19 11.10 25.14 -5.66
CA ASN A 19 10.40 25.68 -4.50
C ASN A 19 9.08 24.95 -4.20
N GLU A 20 8.57 24.13 -5.12
CA GLU A 20 7.38 23.33 -4.88
C GLU A 20 7.72 22.01 -4.16
N HIS A 21 6.82 21.56 -3.27
CA HIS A 21 6.90 20.21 -2.72
C HIS A 21 6.65 19.19 -3.81
N GLN A 22 7.54 18.22 -3.96
CA GLN A 22 7.47 17.28 -5.07
C GLN A 22 7.91 15.87 -4.70
N VAL A 23 7.26 14.90 -5.35
CA VAL A 23 7.72 13.52 -5.41
C VAL A 23 8.70 13.36 -6.55
N ILE A 24 9.88 12.82 -6.24
CA ILE A 24 10.91 12.49 -7.23
C ILE A 24 10.79 11.00 -7.55
N ILE A 25 10.48 10.69 -8.81
CA ILE A 25 10.45 9.32 -9.32
C ILE A 25 11.87 8.93 -9.74
N ASN A 26 12.47 7.99 -9.02
CA ASN A 26 13.81 7.48 -9.29
C ASN A 26 13.77 6.00 -9.66
N GLY A 27 14.79 5.53 -10.36
CA GLY A 27 14.98 4.11 -10.67
C GLY A 27 16.41 3.63 -10.50
N GLY A 28 16.68 2.42 -10.98
CA GLY A 28 17.97 1.74 -10.82
C GLY A 28 18.02 0.86 -9.57
N GLY A 29 18.99 -0.06 -9.47
CA GLY A 29 19.06 -1.00 -8.36
C GLY A 29 17.87 -1.98 -8.31
N ALA A 30 17.61 -2.53 -7.12
CA ALA A 30 16.57 -3.53 -6.87
C ALA A 30 15.56 -3.04 -5.84
N GLY A 31 14.32 -3.49 -5.98
CA GLY A 31 13.23 -3.19 -5.05
C GLY A 31 12.44 -1.93 -5.40
N CYS A 32 11.27 -1.82 -4.79
CA CYS A 32 10.33 -0.73 -4.97
C CYS A 32 10.02 -0.15 -3.59
N SER A 33 9.94 1.17 -3.45
CA SER A 33 9.62 1.80 -2.17
C SER A 33 9.11 3.23 -2.28
N ALA A 34 8.24 3.59 -1.34
CA ALA A 34 7.82 4.95 -1.06
C ALA A 34 7.69 5.16 0.46
N HIS A 35 7.92 6.39 0.90
CA HIS A 35 7.55 6.79 2.25
C HIS A 35 6.03 6.93 2.39
N LEU A 36 5.51 6.66 3.58
CA LEU A 36 4.09 6.77 3.89
C LEU A 36 3.67 8.25 4.04
N GLY A 37 2.81 8.71 3.14
CA GLY A 37 2.25 10.06 3.20
C GLY A 37 3.28 11.18 2.94
N TYR A 38 2.83 12.41 3.13
CA TYR A 38 3.66 13.60 2.97
C TYR A 38 4.71 13.69 4.09
N GLN A 39 5.98 13.72 3.71
CA GLN A 39 7.11 13.69 4.66
C GLN A 39 7.52 15.06 5.23
N HIS A 40 6.73 16.13 5.02
CA HIS A 40 7.11 17.50 5.38
C HIS A 40 8.45 17.99 4.79
N SER A 41 8.96 17.31 3.76
CA SER A 41 10.17 17.67 3.03
C SER A 41 9.84 18.32 1.69
N ARG A 42 10.77 19.13 1.16
CA ARG A 42 10.64 19.68 -0.22
C ARG A 42 10.61 18.56 -1.26
N TYR A 43 11.40 17.52 -1.04
CA TYR A 43 11.57 16.40 -1.96
C TYR A 43 11.34 15.08 -1.25
N GLN A 44 10.46 14.25 -1.81
CA GLN A 44 10.20 12.89 -1.34
C GLN A 44 10.47 11.91 -2.48
N LYS A 45 11.29 10.88 -2.25
CA LYS A 45 11.62 9.91 -3.29
C LYS A 45 10.58 8.80 -3.34
N ILE A 46 10.22 8.38 -4.55
CA ILE A 46 9.57 7.11 -4.84
C ILE A 46 10.52 6.34 -5.75
N HIS A 47 10.88 5.13 -5.35
CA HIS A 47 11.89 4.33 -6.00
C HIS A 47 11.26 3.15 -6.75
N PHE A 48 11.62 3.01 -8.02
CA PHE A 48 11.24 1.88 -8.86
C PHE A 48 12.49 1.25 -9.48
N GLY A 49 13.06 0.25 -8.79
CA GLY A 49 14.15 -0.55 -9.30
C GLY A 49 13.74 -1.52 -10.40
N GLY A 50 14.66 -2.41 -10.79
CA GLY A 50 14.39 -3.46 -11.77
C GLY A 50 13.20 -4.33 -11.37
N GLY A 51 12.26 -4.54 -12.30
CA GLY A 51 11.03 -5.32 -12.04
C GLY A 51 9.88 -4.55 -11.39
N CYS A 52 10.07 -3.27 -11.03
CA CYS A 52 9.03 -2.47 -10.39
C CYS A 52 8.15 -1.68 -11.37
N ILE A 53 8.51 -1.62 -12.65
CA ILE A 53 7.79 -0.84 -13.67
C ILE A 53 6.59 -1.65 -14.19
N GLU A 54 5.69 -1.99 -13.27
CA GLU A 54 4.42 -2.65 -13.54
C GLU A 54 3.27 -1.79 -13.03
N ARG A 55 2.13 -1.79 -13.74
CA ARG A 55 1.02 -0.87 -13.46
C ARG A 55 0.51 -0.95 -12.02
N GLY A 56 0.37 -2.15 -11.44
CA GLY A 56 -0.10 -2.29 -10.07
C GLY A 56 0.97 -1.95 -9.04
N VAL A 57 2.24 -2.23 -9.31
CA VAL A 57 3.36 -1.85 -8.44
C VAL A 57 3.51 -0.33 -8.38
N ILE A 58 3.41 0.35 -9.52
CA ILE A 58 3.42 1.83 -9.56
C ILE A 58 2.28 2.40 -8.73
N LYS A 59 1.07 1.83 -8.85
CA LYS A 59 -0.09 2.26 -8.05
C LYS A 59 0.09 1.98 -6.56
N HIS A 60 0.71 0.86 -6.19
CA HIS A 60 1.04 0.51 -4.81
C HIS A 60 1.93 1.58 -4.16
N GLU A 61 3.05 1.92 -4.79
CA GLU A 61 3.99 2.92 -4.24
C GLU A 61 3.40 4.33 -4.22
N LEU A 62 2.58 4.68 -5.23
CA LEU A 62 1.88 5.97 -5.23
C LEU A 62 0.84 6.04 -4.11
N LEU A 63 0.13 4.95 -3.80
CA LEU A 63 -0.79 4.91 -2.66
C LEU A 63 -0.04 5.06 -1.32
N HIS A 64 1.14 4.47 -1.17
CA HIS A 64 1.99 4.73 0.00
C HIS A 64 2.34 6.21 0.13
N ALA A 65 2.78 6.86 -0.95
CA ALA A 65 3.06 8.30 -0.94
C ALA A 65 1.81 9.15 -0.62
N LEU A 66 0.62 8.64 -0.92
CA LEU A 66 -0.68 9.23 -0.55
C LEU A 66 -1.15 8.83 0.86
N GLY A 67 -0.33 8.17 1.66
CA GLY A 67 -0.62 7.88 3.07
C GLY A 67 -1.38 6.60 3.35
N PHE A 68 -1.48 5.68 2.38
CA PHE A 68 -2.14 4.39 2.59
C PHE A 68 -1.14 3.32 3.05
N VAL A 69 -1.44 2.69 4.18
CA VAL A 69 -0.65 1.57 4.73
C VAL A 69 -1.00 0.25 4.03
N HIS A 70 -0.18 -0.78 4.24
CA HIS A 70 -0.51 -2.14 3.78
C HIS A 70 -1.82 -2.64 4.39
N MET A 71 -2.62 -3.37 3.60
CA MET A 71 -3.92 -3.88 4.05
C MET A 71 -3.78 -4.88 5.21
N HIS A 72 -2.74 -5.70 5.23
CA HIS A 72 -2.50 -6.64 6.33
C HIS A 72 -1.99 -5.99 7.63
N SER A 73 -1.69 -4.69 7.58
CA SER A 73 -1.40 -3.84 8.75
C SER A 73 -2.61 -3.03 9.22
N ASP A 74 -3.78 -3.20 8.60
CA ASP A 74 -5.04 -2.63 9.10
C ASP A 74 -5.28 -3.05 10.56
N ALA A 75 -5.83 -2.15 11.37
CA ALA A 75 -6.04 -2.39 12.80
C ALA A 75 -6.99 -3.59 13.06
N ARG A 76 -7.91 -3.86 12.13
CA ARG A 76 -8.87 -4.98 12.18
C ARG A 76 -8.35 -6.24 11.50
N ARG A 77 -7.11 -6.26 11.00
CA ARG A 77 -6.59 -7.37 10.17
C ARG A 77 -6.73 -8.74 10.83
N ASP A 78 -6.66 -8.82 12.16
CA ASP A 78 -6.79 -10.08 12.91
C ASP A 78 -8.18 -10.72 12.78
N ASP A 79 -9.21 -9.99 12.33
CA ASP A 79 -10.52 -10.57 12.02
C ASP A 79 -10.53 -11.31 10.67
N TYR A 80 -9.54 -11.04 9.80
CA TYR A 80 -9.53 -11.46 8.40
C TYR A 80 -8.38 -12.41 8.06
N VAL A 81 -7.22 -12.22 8.69
CA VAL A 81 -5.99 -12.99 8.45
C VAL A 81 -5.30 -13.39 9.75
N ILE A 82 -4.44 -14.39 9.67
CA ILE A 82 -3.54 -14.86 10.72
C ILE A 82 -2.12 -14.58 10.22
N ILE A 83 -1.26 -14.05 11.10
CA ILE A 83 0.17 -13.89 10.84
C ILE A 83 0.91 -15.07 11.47
N GLU A 84 1.61 -15.83 10.64
CA GLU A 84 2.46 -16.94 11.05
C GLU A 84 3.87 -16.41 11.34
N TRP A 85 4.06 -15.85 12.53
CA TRP A 85 5.30 -15.19 12.94
C TRP A 85 6.53 -16.10 12.82
N ASP A 86 6.37 -17.39 13.12
CA ASP A 86 7.44 -18.38 13.02
C ASP A 86 7.95 -18.60 11.58
N ASN A 87 7.18 -18.22 10.56
CA ASN A 87 7.58 -18.34 9.15
C ASN A 87 8.27 -17.08 8.62
N ILE A 88 8.28 -15.97 9.37
CA ILE A 88 8.86 -14.69 8.95
C ILE A 88 10.40 -14.74 9.10
N GLN A 89 11.10 -14.14 8.14
CA GLN A 89 12.55 -13.88 8.20
C GLN A 89 12.90 -13.03 9.43
N GLU A 90 13.94 -13.43 10.14
CA GLU A 90 14.43 -12.71 11.32
C GLU A 90 14.75 -11.25 10.96
N GLY A 91 14.25 -10.31 11.77
CA GLY A 91 14.39 -8.87 11.56
C GLY A 91 13.37 -8.26 10.59
N ARG A 92 12.42 -9.03 10.06
CA ARG A 92 11.33 -8.56 9.17
C ARG A 92 9.96 -8.51 9.83
N GLU A 93 9.86 -8.85 11.10
CA GLU A 93 8.62 -8.93 11.88
C GLU A 93 7.85 -7.59 11.88
N HIS A 94 8.58 -6.47 11.96
CA HIS A 94 8.01 -5.12 11.92
C HIS A 94 7.13 -4.84 10.68
N ASN A 95 7.33 -5.55 9.56
CA ASN A 95 6.52 -5.40 8.34
C ASN A 95 5.10 -5.99 8.50
N PHE A 96 4.86 -6.76 9.57
CA PHE A 96 3.60 -7.43 9.86
C PHE A 96 2.92 -6.87 11.11
N GLU A 97 3.50 -5.84 11.72
CA GLU A 97 2.86 -5.09 12.78
C GLU A 97 1.60 -4.39 12.23
N ARG A 98 0.55 -4.38 13.05
CA ARG A 98 -0.68 -3.64 12.75
C ARG A 98 -0.59 -2.23 13.32
N TYR A 99 -1.27 -1.30 12.68
CA TYR A 99 -1.48 0.03 13.24
C TYR A 99 -2.62 0.01 14.27
N ASN A 100 -2.64 1.00 15.18
CA ASN A 100 -3.78 1.21 16.06
C ASN A 100 -4.88 2.00 15.34
N ASN A 101 -6.13 1.87 15.81
CA ASN A 101 -7.27 2.65 15.31
C ASN A 101 -7.12 4.18 15.49
N THR A 102 -6.15 4.63 16.30
CA THR A 102 -5.81 6.05 16.46
C THR A 102 -4.86 6.55 15.38
N ASP A 103 -4.10 5.65 14.75
CA ASP A 103 -3.04 5.98 13.79
C ASP A 103 -3.53 5.80 12.35
N VAL A 104 -4.51 4.91 12.14
CA VAL A 104 -5.11 4.64 10.83
C VAL A 104 -6.62 4.66 10.90
N THR A 105 -7.25 4.96 9.76
CA THR A 105 -8.70 4.85 9.57
C THR A 105 -9.00 4.02 8.34
N ASP A 106 -10.05 3.21 8.41
CA ASP A 106 -10.60 2.52 7.24
C ASP A 106 -11.60 3.38 6.46
N PHE A 107 -11.93 4.57 6.96
CA PHE A 107 -12.97 5.45 6.42
C PHE A 107 -14.34 4.76 6.27
N GLY A 108 -14.62 3.70 7.04
CA GLY A 108 -15.82 2.89 6.92
C GLY A 108 -15.84 1.97 5.68
N VAL A 109 -14.66 1.65 5.13
CA VAL A 109 -14.48 0.72 4.01
C VAL A 109 -14.10 -0.65 4.57
N GLU A 110 -14.71 -1.70 4.04
CA GLU A 110 -14.45 -3.08 4.48
C GLU A 110 -13.03 -3.55 4.14
N TYR A 111 -12.58 -4.62 4.80
CA TYR A 111 -11.27 -5.23 4.52
C TYR A 111 -11.24 -5.82 3.10
N ASP A 112 -10.29 -5.36 2.30
CA ASP A 112 -10.14 -5.79 0.91
C ASP A 112 -8.95 -6.74 0.74
N TYR A 113 -9.25 -8.04 0.73
CA TYR A 113 -8.26 -9.09 0.44
C TYR A 113 -7.54 -8.86 -0.90
N LEU A 114 -8.21 -8.29 -1.90
CA LEU A 114 -7.65 -8.06 -3.22
C LEU A 114 -7.00 -6.69 -3.37
N SER A 115 -6.94 -5.88 -2.31
CA SER A 115 -6.28 -4.58 -2.33
C SER A 115 -4.89 -4.69 -2.93
N VAL A 116 -4.51 -3.74 -3.78
CA VAL A 116 -3.15 -3.68 -4.32
C VAL A 116 -2.10 -3.50 -3.21
N LEU A 117 -2.53 -3.04 -2.03
CA LEU A 117 -1.72 -2.84 -0.83
C LEU A 117 -1.65 -4.09 0.06
N HIS A 118 -2.32 -5.19 -0.27
CA HIS A 118 -2.19 -6.42 0.49
C HIS A 118 -0.90 -7.17 0.10
N TYR A 119 -0.13 -7.66 1.07
CA TYR A 119 0.97 -8.58 0.80
C TYR A 119 0.51 -9.94 0.29
N GLY A 120 1.37 -10.65 -0.44
CA GLY A 120 1.13 -12.06 -0.77
C GLY A 120 1.38 -12.98 0.42
N SER A 121 0.86 -14.20 0.36
CA SER A 121 0.92 -15.17 1.48
C SER A 121 2.33 -15.57 1.90
N HIS A 122 3.34 -15.43 1.03
CA HIS A 122 4.73 -15.83 1.29
C HIS A 122 5.67 -14.63 1.46
N ALA A 123 5.13 -13.42 1.65
CA ALA A 123 5.95 -12.22 1.86
C ALA A 123 6.92 -12.45 3.03
N PHE A 124 8.21 -12.18 2.82
CA PHE A 124 9.27 -12.35 3.83
C PHE A 124 9.33 -13.73 4.49
N SER A 125 8.92 -14.79 3.79
CA SER A 125 9.04 -16.16 4.30
C SER A 125 10.51 -16.60 4.38
N LYS A 126 10.90 -17.27 5.47
CA LYS A 126 12.24 -17.87 5.62
C LYS A 126 12.31 -19.35 5.26
N ASN A 127 11.16 -20.02 5.16
CA ASN A 127 11.08 -21.47 5.02
C ASN A 127 10.14 -21.90 3.88
N GLY A 128 9.72 -20.96 3.02
CA GLY A 128 8.79 -21.22 1.92
C GLY A 128 7.35 -21.48 2.36
N ARG A 129 7.03 -21.43 3.66
CA ARG A 129 5.67 -21.54 4.19
C ARG A 129 4.98 -20.17 4.24
N PRO A 130 3.64 -20.11 4.23
CA PRO A 130 2.91 -18.85 4.30
C PRO A 130 3.21 -18.06 5.60
N THR A 131 3.43 -16.76 5.48
CA THR A 131 3.49 -15.79 6.59
C THR A 131 2.14 -15.14 6.87
N ILE A 132 1.25 -15.09 5.87
CA ILE A 132 -0.12 -14.59 6.01
C ILE A 132 -1.09 -15.68 5.56
N ILE A 133 -2.05 -16.04 6.42
CA ILE A 133 -3.10 -17.02 6.13
C ILE A 133 -4.46 -16.33 6.24
N SER A 134 -5.32 -16.47 5.23
CA SER A 134 -6.69 -15.98 5.33
C SER A 134 -7.52 -16.87 6.26
N LYS A 135 -8.30 -16.26 7.15
CA LYS A 135 -9.31 -16.97 7.96
C LYS A 135 -10.47 -17.51 7.12
N ARG A 136 -10.59 -17.04 5.87
CA ARG A 136 -11.57 -17.48 4.88
C ARG A 136 -10.87 -18.19 3.71
N PRO A 137 -11.04 -19.51 3.54
CA PRO A 137 -10.30 -20.29 2.54
C PRO A 137 -10.55 -19.86 1.08
N ASP A 138 -11.72 -19.26 0.79
CA ASP A 138 -12.09 -18.80 -0.54
C ASP A 138 -11.38 -17.50 -0.97
N LYS A 139 -10.72 -16.81 -0.05
CA LYS A 139 -10.14 -15.49 -0.29
C LYS A 139 -8.71 -15.57 -0.77
N ARG A 140 -8.47 -14.98 -1.93
CA ARG A 140 -7.13 -14.75 -2.51
C ARG A 140 -6.69 -13.32 -2.23
N PHE A 141 -5.38 -13.10 -2.14
CA PHE A 141 -4.79 -11.80 -1.84
C PHE A 141 -3.37 -11.70 -2.41
N GLY A 142 -2.79 -10.50 -2.39
CA GLY A 142 -1.41 -10.24 -2.87
C GLY A 142 -1.27 -9.92 -4.35
N GLN A 143 -2.37 -9.59 -5.04
CA GLN A 143 -2.33 -9.23 -6.46
C GLN A 143 -1.56 -7.91 -6.70
N ARG A 144 -0.95 -7.79 -7.88
CA ARG A 144 -0.27 -6.56 -8.37
C ARG A 144 -0.78 -6.15 -9.76
N MET A 145 -2.01 -6.53 -10.08
CA MET A 145 -2.67 -6.19 -11.33
C MET A 145 -3.15 -4.72 -11.34
N GLY A 146 -3.68 -4.21 -10.23
CA GLY A 146 -4.08 -2.81 -10.10
C GLY A 146 -5.02 -2.53 -8.93
N LEU A 147 -5.50 -1.28 -8.83
CA LEU A 147 -6.47 -0.86 -7.81
C LEU A 147 -7.77 -1.63 -7.91
N THR A 148 -8.33 -1.99 -6.76
CA THR A 148 -9.70 -2.48 -6.63
C THR A 148 -10.70 -1.33 -6.55
N ALA A 149 -11.99 -1.67 -6.53
CA ALA A 149 -13.03 -0.69 -6.23
C ALA A 149 -12.90 -0.15 -4.79
N LEU A 150 -12.52 -0.99 -3.83
CA LEU A 150 -12.39 -0.58 -2.42
C LEU A 150 -11.12 0.26 -2.17
N ASP A 151 -10.01 -0.02 -2.87
CA ASP A 151 -8.84 0.88 -2.87
C ASP A 151 -9.25 2.29 -3.35
N THR A 152 -10.03 2.35 -4.41
CA THR A 152 -10.48 3.61 -5.04
C THR A 152 -11.50 4.35 -4.15
N GLU A 153 -12.42 3.61 -3.53
CA GLU A 153 -13.38 4.16 -2.57
C GLU A 153 -12.66 4.76 -1.36
N LYS A 154 -11.70 4.03 -0.77
CA LYS A 154 -10.92 4.52 0.38
C LYS A 154 -10.11 5.76 0.00
N LEU A 155 -9.53 5.79 -1.21
CA LEU A 155 -8.85 6.98 -1.77
C LEU A 155 -9.79 8.20 -1.87
N ASN A 156 -10.99 8.01 -2.40
CA ASN A 156 -11.97 9.09 -2.54
C ASN A 156 -12.51 9.60 -1.21
N ARG A 157 -12.73 8.72 -0.23
CA ARG A 157 -13.12 9.14 1.14
C ARG A 157 -12.03 9.96 1.83
N ALA A 158 -10.76 9.63 1.59
CA ALA A 158 -9.65 10.35 2.17
C ALA A 158 -9.49 11.77 1.59
N TYR A 159 -9.59 11.92 0.26
CA TYR A 159 -9.17 13.15 -0.43
C TYR A 159 -10.28 13.95 -1.11
N CYS A 160 -11.38 13.32 -1.49
CA CYS A 160 -12.31 13.88 -2.48
C CYS A 160 -13.66 14.24 -1.90
N TYR A 161 -14.13 13.46 -0.92
CA TYR A 161 -15.36 13.76 -0.24
C TYR A 161 -15.10 14.79 0.85
N LYS A 162 -15.93 15.84 0.91
CA LYS A 162 -15.89 16.77 2.04
C LYS A 162 -16.18 15.96 3.30
N GLN A 163 -15.19 15.86 4.18
CA GLN A 163 -15.43 15.36 5.53
C GLN A 163 -16.40 16.34 6.20
N LYS A 164 -17.57 15.83 6.59
CA LYS A 164 -18.59 16.63 7.28
C LYS A 164 -18.15 16.98 8.69
#